data_AF-A0A2V6NYR0-F1
#
_entry.id   AF-A0A2V6NYR0-F1
#
_cell.length_a   1.000
_cell.length_b   1.000
_cell.length_c   1.000
_cell.angle_alpha   90.00
_cell.angle_beta   90.00
_cell.angle_gamma   90.00
#
_symmetry.space_group_name_H-M   'P 1'
#
loop_
_entity.id
_entity.type
_entity.pdbx_description
1 polymer ?
#
loop_
_entity_poly.entity_id
_entity_poly.type
_entity_poly.pdbx_seq_one_letter_code
_entity_poly.pdbx_strand_id
1 'polypeptide(L)'
;MSRSRVVAVDLPWSAAHPDRTAVAVLTPSGAVSVSSADAGRALPSVIADLAEPDAHILLDIPIGGCSGSGAFRPVDRRLAGAGIPLLPWTQAADRGVRLAREIRVRLPQATVDEVYPYAVFRVLWALHRTQSLGLLRQGRIEGRLERGWSRWPPRYKRARTRGERLAALSKVRRILTGAELALSFDPPL
;
A
#
# COMPACT_ATOMS: atom_id res chain seq x y z
N MET A 1 -17.14 -8.35 12.84
CA MET A 1 -16.92 -7.42 11.71
C MET A 1 -17.49 -8.05 10.45
N SER A 2 -18.12 -7.26 9.58
CA SER A 2 -18.46 -7.71 8.22
C SER A 2 -17.16 -7.90 7.43
N ARG A 3 -17.11 -8.95 6.62
CA ARG A 3 -15.98 -9.23 5.73
C ARG A 3 -15.91 -8.17 4.62
N SER A 4 -14.72 -7.97 4.09
CA SER A 4 -14.41 -6.92 3.12
C SER A 4 -14.00 -7.51 1.77
N ARG A 5 -14.45 -6.87 0.69
CA ARG A 5 -14.00 -7.16 -0.68
C ARG A 5 -12.62 -6.63 -0.99
N VAL A 6 -12.08 -5.72 -0.17
CA VAL A 6 -10.72 -5.19 -0.31
C VAL A 6 -10.03 -5.22 1.04
N VAL A 7 -8.89 -5.91 1.11
CA VAL A 7 -8.04 -5.95 2.29
C VAL A 7 -6.64 -5.50 1.88
N ALA A 8 -6.14 -4.42 2.46
CA ALA A 8 -4.78 -3.93 2.22
C ALA A 8 -3.91 -4.18 3.45
N VAL A 9 -2.68 -4.62 3.24
CA VAL A 9 -1.75 -4.99 4.30
C VAL A 9 -0.45 -4.21 4.12
N ASP A 10 -0.15 -3.30 5.05
CA ASP A 10 1.17 -2.70 5.20
C ASP A 10 1.98 -3.60 6.12
N LEU A 11 3.10 -4.13 5.65
CA LEU A 11 3.98 -4.96 6.44
C LEU A 11 5.42 -4.44 6.38
N PRO A 12 6.16 -4.51 7.49
CA PRO A 12 7.58 -4.21 7.46
C PRO A 12 8.26 -5.13 6.44
N TRP A 13 9.19 -4.61 5.64
CA TRP A 13 9.93 -5.45 4.71
C TRP A 13 10.86 -6.42 5.48
N SER A 14 11.43 -5.99 6.62
CA SER A 14 12.15 -6.85 7.55
C SER A 14 11.23 -7.62 8.49
N ALA A 15 11.57 -8.89 8.77
CA ALA A 15 10.87 -9.72 9.76
C ALA A 15 11.12 -9.29 11.22
N ALA A 16 12.07 -8.38 11.47
CA ALA A 16 12.48 -7.98 12.82
C ALA A 16 11.43 -7.12 13.56
N HIS A 17 10.40 -6.62 12.87
CA HIS A 17 9.44 -5.67 13.44
C HIS A 17 7.99 -6.03 13.14
N PRO A 18 7.53 -7.25 13.47
CA PRO A 18 6.18 -7.73 13.11
C PRO A 18 5.06 -6.84 13.68
N ASP A 19 5.33 -6.14 14.77
CA ASP A 19 4.49 -5.12 15.43
C ASP A 19 4.10 -3.94 14.52
N ARG A 20 4.83 -3.73 13.43
CA ARG A 20 4.59 -2.64 12.47
C ARG A 20 3.61 -3.01 11.36
N THR A 21 3.02 -4.19 11.42
CA THR A 21 2.04 -4.64 10.42
C THR A 21 0.70 -3.96 10.67
N ALA A 22 0.15 -3.33 9.64
CA ALA A 22 -1.18 -2.75 9.66
C ALA A 22 -2.06 -3.42 8.58
N VAL A 23 -3.32 -3.64 8.93
CA VAL A 23 -4.34 -4.16 8.02
C VAL A 23 -5.42 -3.09 7.88
N ALA A 24 -5.75 -2.77 6.64
CA ALA A 24 -6.82 -1.86 6.29
C ALA A 24 -7.91 -2.60 5.52
N VAL A 25 -9.17 -2.35 5.87
CA VAL A 25 -10.34 -2.95 5.21
C VAL A 25 -11.31 -1.86 4.78
N LEU A 26 -12.01 -2.08 3.66
CA LEU A 26 -13.12 -1.24 3.26
C LEU A 26 -14.39 -1.72 3.97
N THR A 27 -14.96 -0.89 4.84
CA THR A 27 -16.19 -1.22 5.56
C THR A 27 -17.41 -1.19 4.61
N PRO A 28 -18.54 -1.80 5.00
CA PRO A 28 -19.79 -1.68 4.24
C PRO A 28 -20.27 -0.24 4.05
N SER A 29 -19.90 0.68 4.96
CA SER A 29 -20.20 2.12 4.85
C SER A 29 -19.29 2.86 3.87
N GLY A 30 -18.31 2.18 3.26
CA GLY A 30 -17.34 2.79 2.35
C GLY A 30 -16.18 3.52 3.06
N ALA A 31 -16.05 3.35 4.39
CA ALA A 31 -14.94 3.90 5.15
C ALA A 31 -13.76 2.93 5.17
N VAL A 32 -12.55 3.45 5.32
CA VAL A 32 -11.34 2.62 5.49
C VAL A 32 -11.10 2.42 6.99
N SER A 33 -11.24 1.17 7.45
CA SER A 33 -10.91 0.78 8.82
C SER A 33 -9.48 0.27 8.91
N VAL A 34 -8.66 0.81 9.81
CA VAL A 34 -7.25 0.41 9.96
C VAL A 34 -6.99 -0.16 11.36
N SER A 35 -6.36 -1.32 11.42
CA SER A 35 -5.93 -1.95 12.67
C SER A 35 -4.49 -2.44 12.58
N SER A 36 -3.79 -2.48 13.72
CA SER A 36 -2.54 -3.24 13.81
C SER A 36 -2.85 -4.73 13.74
N ALA A 37 -2.04 -5.50 13.00
CA ALA A 37 -2.16 -6.94 13.07
C ALA A 37 -1.74 -7.41 14.48
N ASP A 38 -2.59 -8.21 15.12
CA ASP A 38 -2.30 -8.77 16.43
C ASP A 38 -1.08 -9.69 16.35
N ALA A 39 -0.07 -9.45 17.19
CA ALA A 39 1.19 -10.20 17.21
C ALA A 39 1.00 -11.69 17.57
N GLY A 40 -0.14 -12.06 18.18
CA GLY A 40 -0.44 -13.44 18.56
C GLY A 40 -1.08 -14.30 17.47
N ARG A 41 -1.58 -13.71 16.38
CA ARG A 41 -2.30 -14.45 15.32
C ARG A 41 -1.49 -14.47 14.02
N ALA A 42 -1.50 -15.61 13.34
CA ALA A 42 -0.91 -15.73 12.02
C ALA A 42 -1.64 -14.81 11.03
N LEU A 43 -0.89 -13.91 10.38
CA LEU A 43 -1.43 -12.91 9.45
C LEU A 43 -2.33 -13.50 8.33
N PRO A 44 -2.02 -14.65 7.70
CA PRO A 44 -2.93 -15.25 6.72
C PRO A 44 -4.32 -15.58 7.29
N SER A 45 -4.39 -15.97 8.56
CA SER A 45 -5.67 -16.26 9.23
C SER A 45 -6.42 -14.98 9.55
N VAL A 46 -5.71 -13.92 9.97
CA VAL A 46 -6.32 -12.59 10.17
C VAL A 46 -6.92 -12.07 8.87
N ILE A 47 -6.21 -12.22 7.75
CA ILE A 47 -6.71 -11.82 6.43
C ILE A 47 -7.94 -12.65 6.05
N ALA A 48 -7.92 -13.97 6.24
CA ALA A 48 -9.04 -14.85 5.92
C ALA A 48 -10.32 -14.55 6.73
N ASP A 49 -10.18 -14.11 7.98
CA ASP A 49 -11.33 -13.72 8.80
C ASP A 49 -11.97 -12.41 8.31
N LEU A 50 -11.15 -11.50 7.79
CA LEU A 50 -11.54 -10.15 7.37
C LEU A 50 -11.98 -10.06 5.90
N ALA A 51 -11.56 -11.01 5.06
CA ALA A 51 -11.80 -10.99 3.63
C ALA A 51 -13.07 -11.76 3.24
N GLU A 52 -13.79 -11.24 2.25
CA GLU A 52 -14.74 -12.04 1.47
C GLU A 52 -14.00 -13.11 0.64
N PRO A 53 -14.65 -14.22 0.25
CA PRO A 53 -14.00 -15.29 -0.50
C PRO A 53 -13.31 -14.82 -1.80
N ASP A 54 -13.92 -13.87 -2.51
CA ASP A 54 -13.48 -13.29 -3.78
C ASP A 54 -12.75 -11.95 -3.61
N ALA A 55 -12.31 -11.62 -2.39
CA ALA A 55 -11.71 -10.33 -2.11
C ALA A 55 -10.41 -10.05 -2.89
N HIS A 56 -10.15 -8.77 -3.13
CA HIS A 56 -8.86 -8.26 -3.56
C HIS A 56 -7.97 -8.00 -2.33
N ILE A 57 -6.88 -8.75 -2.22
CA ILE A 57 -5.89 -8.65 -1.16
C ILE A 57 -4.66 -7.92 -1.70
N LEU A 58 -4.38 -6.75 -1.14
CA LEU A 58 -3.29 -5.87 -1.54
C LEU A 58 -2.15 -5.97 -0.52
N LEU A 59 -0.96 -6.39 -0.95
CA LEU A 59 0.19 -6.58 -0.05
C LEU A 59 1.30 -5.54 -0.33
N ASP A 60 1.69 -4.76 0.68
CA ASP A 60 2.87 -3.87 0.66
C ASP A 60 4.17 -4.67 0.84
N ILE A 61 4.38 -5.64 -0.03
CA ILE A 61 5.60 -6.43 -0.09
C ILE A 61 5.71 -7.12 -1.47
N PRO A 62 6.93 -7.35 -1.97
CA PRO A 62 7.16 -8.14 -3.17
C PRO A 62 6.54 -9.55 -3.11
N ILE A 63 5.65 -9.89 -4.06
CA ILE A 63 5.04 -11.25 -4.17
C ILE A 63 5.45 -12.00 -5.44
N GLY A 64 5.91 -11.29 -6.47
CA GLY A 64 6.27 -11.84 -7.79
C GLY A 64 7.65 -12.53 -7.85
N GLY A 65 8.18 -12.98 -6.73
CA GLY A 65 9.52 -13.53 -6.66
C GLY A 65 10.61 -12.45 -6.53
N CYS A 66 11.44 -12.67 -5.53
CA CYS A 66 12.62 -11.89 -5.20
C CYS A 66 13.86 -12.64 -5.74
N SER A 67 13.84 -13.00 -7.02
CA SER A 67 14.88 -13.83 -7.64
C SER A 67 15.92 -12.96 -8.36
N GLY A 68 17.18 -13.07 -7.92
CA GLY A 68 18.32 -12.44 -8.56
C GLY A 68 19.38 -11.91 -7.60
N SER A 69 20.61 -11.81 -8.08
CA SER A 69 21.71 -11.11 -7.39
C SER A 69 21.54 -9.60 -7.56
N GLY A 70 20.80 -8.96 -6.66
CA GLY A 70 20.73 -7.50 -6.67
C GLY A 70 19.64 -6.92 -5.77
N ALA A 71 19.84 -5.68 -5.35
CA ALA A 71 18.94 -4.95 -4.46
C ALA A 71 17.56 -4.62 -5.09
N PHE A 72 17.43 -4.70 -6.43
CA PHE A 72 16.25 -4.26 -7.18
C PHE A 72 15.87 -5.27 -8.29
N ARG A 73 14.58 -5.59 -8.44
CA ARG A 73 14.04 -6.39 -9.56
C ARG A 73 14.10 -5.57 -10.86
N PRO A 74 14.01 -6.21 -12.04
CA PRO A 74 13.92 -5.48 -13.31
C PRO A 74 12.79 -4.44 -13.34
N VAL A 75 11.61 -4.77 -12.79
CA VAL A 75 10.49 -3.82 -12.68
C VAL A 75 10.85 -2.65 -11.75
N ASP A 76 11.52 -2.92 -10.62
CA ASP A 76 11.92 -1.88 -9.69
C ASP A 76 12.94 -0.91 -10.34
N ARG A 77 13.86 -1.44 -11.16
CA ARG A 77 14.81 -0.62 -11.94
C ARG A 77 14.11 0.25 -12.97
N ARG A 78 13.11 -0.29 -13.69
CA ARG A 78 12.31 0.48 -14.66
C ARG A 78 11.54 1.61 -13.98
N LEU A 79 10.88 1.32 -12.86
CA LEU A 79 10.16 2.32 -12.07
C LEU A 79 11.11 3.38 -11.50
N ALA A 80 12.27 2.99 -10.97
CA ALA A 80 13.30 3.92 -10.53
C ALA A 80 13.81 4.80 -11.69
N GLY A 81 14.05 4.22 -12.87
CA GLY A 81 14.43 4.95 -14.08
C GLY A 81 13.36 5.94 -14.56
N ALA A 82 12.08 5.65 -14.31
CA ALA A 82 10.96 6.56 -14.53
C ALA A 82 10.81 7.64 -13.43
N GLY A 83 11.75 7.72 -12.48
CA GLY A 83 11.73 8.69 -11.39
C GLY A 83 10.87 8.29 -10.18
N ILE A 84 10.47 7.01 -10.09
CA ILE A 84 9.77 6.43 -8.95
C ILE A 84 10.79 5.69 -8.07
N PRO A 85 11.43 6.35 -7.09
CA PRO A 85 12.34 5.70 -6.16
C PRO A 85 11.62 4.65 -5.34
N LEU A 86 12.19 3.46 -5.37
CA LEU A 86 11.72 2.30 -4.64
C LEU A 86 12.75 1.93 -3.57
N LEU A 87 12.28 1.20 -2.57
CA LEU A 87 13.18 0.54 -1.63
C LEU A 87 13.70 -0.77 -2.25
N PRO A 88 14.92 -1.18 -1.89
CA PRO A 88 15.46 -2.44 -2.38
C PRO A 88 14.72 -3.63 -1.76
N TRP A 89 14.28 -4.59 -2.59
CA TRP A 89 13.47 -5.73 -2.16
C TRP A 89 14.23 -6.72 -1.28
N THR A 90 15.57 -6.68 -1.27
CA THR A 90 16.42 -7.67 -0.58
C THR A 90 16.07 -7.86 0.89
N GLN A 91 15.55 -6.82 1.55
CA GLN A 91 15.09 -6.91 2.94
C GLN A 91 13.81 -7.75 3.12
N ALA A 92 12.97 -7.84 2.08
CA ALA A 92 11.74 -8.63 2.08
C ALA A 92 11.98 -10.14 1.90
N ALA A 93 13.10 -10.54 1.31
CA ALA A 93 13.42 -11.93 0.98
C ALA A 93 12.22 -12.65 0.31
N ASP A 94 11.85 -13.84 0.79
CA ASP A 94 10.73 -14.65 0.29
C ASP A 94 9.40 -14.40 1.02
N ARG A 95 9.35 -13.44 1.95
CA ARG A 95 8.21 -13.28 2.88
C ARG A 95 6.90 -12.99 2.16
N GLY A 96 6.93 -12.09 1.18
CA GLY A 96 5.73 -11.76 0.40
C GLY A 96 5.26 -12.92 -0.47
N VAL A 97 6.20 -13.70 -1.03
CA VAL A 97 5.89 -14.93 -1.79
C VAL A 97 5.20 -15.96 -0.90
N ARG A 98 5.77 -16.22 0.30
CA ARG A 98 5.19 -17.16 1.28
C ARG A 98 3.81 -16.71 1.75
N LEU A 99 3.68 -15.44 2.14
CA LEU A 99 2.41 -14.86 2.57
C LEU A 99 1.33 -14.97 1.49
N ALA A 100 1.65 -14.59 0.24
CA ALA A 100 0.70 -14.68 -0.87
C ALA A 100 0.27 -16.14 -1.14
N ARG A 101 1.19 -17.10 -1.04
CA ARG A 101 0.87 -18.53 -1.16
C ARG A 101 -0.07 -18.99 -0.05
N GLU A 102 0.21 -18.64 1.20
CA GLU A 102 -0.60 -19.04 2.36
C GLU A 102 -1.99 -18.44 2.36
N ILE A 103 -2.14 -17.21 1.84
CA ILE A 103 -3.44 -16.57 1.60
C ILE A 103 -4.20 -17.32 0.52
N ARG A 104 -3.58 -17.61 -0.64
CA ARG A 104 -4.24 -18.32 -1.75
C ARG A 104 -4.71 -19.73 -1.37
N VAL A 105 -4.01 -20.41 -0.46
CA VAL A 105 -4.47 -21.71 0.08
C VAL A 105 -5.76 -21.56 0.89
N ARG A 106 -5.90 -20.47 1.65
CA ARG A 106 -7.07 -20.22 2.52
C ARG A 106 -8.23 -19.56 1.79
N LEU A 107 -7.92 -18.71 0.81
CA LEU A 107 -8.86 -17.95 -0.01
C LEU A 107 -8.57 -18.21 -1.49
N PRO A 108 -8.94 -19.39 -2.02
CA PRO A 108 -8.61 -19.78 -3.39
C PRO A 108 -9.29 -18.91 -4.46
N GLN A 109 -10.36 -18.21 -4.10
CA GLN A 109 -11.11 -17.31 -4.98
C GLN A 109 -10.60 -15.85 -4.91
N ALA A 110 -9.74 -15.53 -3.93
CA ALA A 110 -9.25 -14.17 -3.75
C ALA A 110 -8.17 -13.83 -4.77
N THR A 111 -8.16 -12.57 -5.20
CA THR A 111 -7.04 -12.00 -5.97
C THR A 111 -6.01 -11.47 -4.99
N VAL A 112 -4.73 -11.82 -5.17
CA VAL A 112 -3.64 -11.35 -4.31
C VAL A 112 -2.63 -10.59 -5.15
N ASP A 113 -2.59 -9.26 -4.94
CA ASP A 113 -1.78 -8.30 -5.69
C ASP A 113 -0.74 -7.62 -4.81
N GLU A 114 0.40 -7.30 -5.42
CA GLU A 114 1.43 -6.48 -4.80
C GLU A 114 1.12 -4.99 -5.01
N VAL A 115 1.17 -4.21 -3.92
CA VAL A 115 1.07 -2.76 -3.97
C VAL A 115 2.37 -2.13 -3.53
N TYR A 116 2.89 -1.21 -4.34
CA TYR A 116 4.10 -0.47 -4.01
C TYR A 116 3.73 0.86 -3.33
N PRO A 117 3.88 1.01 -2.01
CA PRO A 117 3.35 2.14 -1.24
C PRO A 117 3.99 3.47 -1.67
N TYR A 118 5.29 3.44 -2.00
CA TYR A 118 6.00 4.61 -2.47
C TYR A 118 5.59 5.01 -3.88
N ALA A 119 5.19 4.05 -4.72
CA ALA A 119 4.65 4.33 -6.04
C ALA A 119 3.25 4.95 -5.91
N VAL A 120 2.36 4.37 -5.08
CA VAL A 120 1.01 4.89 -4.84
C VAL A 120 1.07 6.34 -4.32
N PHE A 121 1.89 6.59 -3.30
CA PHE A 121 2.01 7.95 -2.77
C PHE A 121 2.56 8.95 -3.79
N ARG A 122 3.47 8.54 -4.67
CA ARG A 122 3.98 9.40 -5.74
C ARG A 122 2.96 9.68 -6.83
N VAL A 123 2.17 8.68 -7.20
CA VAL A 123 1.06 8.85 -8.12
C VAL A 123 0.07 9.86 -7.54
N LEU A 124 -0.37 9.65 -6.29
CA LEU A 124 -1.25 10.59 -5.60
C LEU A 124 -0.67 12.01 -5.53
N TRP A 125 0.63 12.12 -5.23
CA TRP A 125 1.30 13.42 -5.17
C TRP A 125 1.38 14.10 -6.53
N ALA A 126 1.74 13.37 -7.58
CA ALA A 126 1.81 13.91 -8.92
C ALA A 126 0.43 14.42 -9.38
N LEU A 127 -0.60 13.59 -9.21
CA LEU A 127 -1.97 13.95 -9.55
C LEU A 127 -2.46 15.17 -8.76
N HIS A 128 -2.14 15.24 -7.47
CA HIS A 128 -2.45 16.42 -6.66
C HIS A 128 -1.78 17.68 -7.22
N ARG A 129 -0.51 17.56 -7.65
CA ARG A 129 0.27 18.68 -8.19
C ARG A 129 -0.18 19.12 -9.57
N THR A 130 -0.76 18.23 -10.37
CA THR A 130 -1.31 18.54 -11.70
C THR A 130 -2.80 18.82 -11.67
N GLN A 131 -3.45 18.83 -10.50
CA GLN A 131 -4.90 19.01 -10.34
C GLN A 131 -5.70 17.93 -11.09
N SER A 132 -5.19 16.70 -11.07
CA SER A 132 -5.74 15.55 -11.80
C SER A 132 -6.29 14.46 -10.86
N LEU A 133 -6.44 14.72 -9.55
CA LEU A 133 -6.89 13.71 -8.59
C LEU A 133 -8.29 13.17 -8.93
N GLY A 134 -9.19 14.02 -9.43
CA GLY A 134 -10.52 13.59 -9.88
C GLY A 134 -10.50 12.50 -10.96
N LEU A 135 -9.44 12.40 -11.76
CA LEU A 135 -9.29 11.35 -12.77
C LEU A 135 -9.12 9.96 -12.15
N LEU A 136 -8.50 9.87 -10.97
CA LEU A 136 -8.34 8.61 -10.23
C LEU A 136 -9.71 8.04 -9.86
N ARG A 137 -10.59 8.89 -9.31
CA ARG A 137 -11.95 8.50 -8.92
C ARG A 137 -12.79 8.07 -10.11
N GLN A 138 -12.53 8.65 -11.29
CA GLN A 138 -13.23 8.31 -12.54
C GLN A 138 -12.65 7.07 -13.23
N GLY A 139 -11.54 6.49 -12.74
CA GLY A 139 -10.86 5.37 -13.39
C GLY A 139 -10.16 5.73 -14.70
N ARG A 140 -9.79 7.00 -14.91
CA ARG A 140 -9.29 7.52 -16.20
C ARG A 140 -7.78 7.74 -16.26
N ILE A 141 -7.03 7.10 -15.38
CA ILE A 141 -5.57 7.20 -15.34
C ILE A 141 -4.98 6.04 -16.14
N GLU A 142 -4.96 6.18 -17.46
CA GLU A 142 -4.40 5.17 -18.36
C GLU A 142 -2.96 5.52 -18.74
N GLY A 143 -1.99 4.69 -18.35
CA GLY A 143 -0.66 4.57 -18.97
C GLY A 143 0.21 5.82 -19.10
N ARG A 144 -0.25 7.00 -18.65
CA ARG A 144 0.43 8.29 -18.82
C ARG A 144 1.31 8.58 -17.63
N LEU A 145 2.59 8.82 -17.90
CA LEU A 145 3.51 9.44 -16.95
C LEU A 145 3.13 10.93 -16.86
N GLU A 146 2.52 11.35 -15.75
CA GLU A 146 2.13 12.75 -15.55
C GLU A 146 3.35 13.64 -15.29
N ARG A 147 3.26 14.91 -15.70
CA ARG A 147 4.26 15.93 -15.34
C ARG A 147 4.28 16.06 -13.81
N GLY A 148 5.34 15.60 -13.16
CA GLY A 148 5.50 15.70 -11.71
C GLY A 148 5.75 14.40 -10.98
N TRP A 149 5.71 13.24 -11.65
CA TRP A 149 6.10 11.94 -11.07
C TRP A 149 7.54 11.95 -10.53
N SER A 150 8.43 12.70 -11.21
CA SER A 150 9.82 12.93 -10.80
C SER A 150 9.97 13.81 -9.57
N ARG A 151 8.94 14.59 -9.19
CA ARG A 151 9.00 15.46 -8.01
C ARG A 151 8.82 14.63 -6.74
N TRP A 152 9.60 14.97 -5.72
CA TRP A 152 9.51 14.29 -4.44
C TRP A 152 8.24 14.70 -3.69
N PRO A 153 7.46 13.74 -3.19
CA PRO A 153 6.37 14.05 -2.28
C PRO A 153 6.92 14.41 -0.88
N PRO A 154 6.08 15.00 -0.01
CA PRO A 154 6.46 15.26 1.39
C PRO A 154 7.02 14.01 2.07
N ARG A 155 8.16 14.16 2.75
CA ARG A 155 8.80 13.03 3.45
C ARG A 155 8.05 12.76 4.75
N TYR A 156 7.19 11.73 4.78
CA TYR A 156 6.60 11.24 6.03
C TYR A 156 7.32 9.98 6.54
N LYS A 157 7.51 8.94 5.71
CA LYS A 157 8.26 7.71 6.10
C LYS A 157 9.76 7.97 6.41
N ARG A 158 10.33 9.11 5.97
CA ARG A 158 11.75 9.49 6.14
C ARG A 158 11.95 10.91 6.71
N ALA A 159 10.93 11.47 7.36
CA ALA A 159 11.07 12.76 8.05
C ALA A 159 12.08 12.62 9.20
N ARG A 160 12.94 13.61 9.39
CA ARG A 160 14.01 13.57 10.40
C ARG A 160 13.45 13.81 11.79
N THR A 161 12.39 14.61 11.89
CA THR A 161 11.75 14.94 13.17
C THR A 161 10.31 14.45 13.22
N ARG A 162 9.80 14.28 14.45
CA ARG A 162 8.37 13.97 14.68
C ARG A 162 7.47 15.08 14.12
N GLY A 163 7.86 16.35 14.29
CA GLY A 163 7.09 17.50 13.77
C GLY A 163 6.98 17.50 12.24
N GLU A 164 8.09 17.28 11.53
CA GLU A 164 8.07 17.12 10.07
C GLU A 164 7.20 15.95 9.62
N ARG A 165 7.28 14.84 10.34
CA ARG A 165 6.48 13.64 10.06
C ARG A 165 4.99 13.94 10.19
N LEU A 166 4.58 14.57 11.30
CA LEU A 166 3.18 14.94 11.53
C LEU A 166 2.69 15.93 10.47
N ALA A 167 3.46 16.97 10.14
CA ALA A 167 3.09 17.93 9.10
C ALA A 167 2.93 17.27 7.72
N ALA A 168 3.83 16.34 7.38
CA ALA A 168 3.74 15.58 6.14
C ALA A 168 2.49 14.66 6.14
N LEU A 169 2.23 13.95 7.24
CA LEU A 169 1.03 13.12 7.41
C LEU A 169 -0.26 13.95 7.30
N SER A 170 -0.33 15.12 7.94
CA SER A 170 -1.47 16.03 7.82
C SER A 170 -1.70 16.48 6.37
N LYS A 171 -0.63 16.63 5.58
CA LYS A 171 -0.75 16.95 4.15
C LYS A 171 -1.27 15.77 3.34
N VAL A 172 -0.81 14.55 3.63
CA VAL A 172 -1.36 13.33 3.02
C VAL A 172 -2.84 13.18 3.37
N ARG A 173 -3.20 13.34 4.64
CA ARG A 173 -4.59 13.28 5.11
C ARG A 173 -5.49 14.24 4.33
N ARG A 174 -5.09 15.52 4.20
CA ARG A 174 -5.87 16.51 3.43
C ARG A 174 -6.07 16.13 1.96
N ILE A 175 -5.10 15.47 1.33
CA ILE A 175 -5.25 14.98 -0.05
C ILE A 175 -6.28 13.85 -0.09
N LEU A 176 -6.19 12.89 0.82
CA LEU A 176 -7.06 11.71 0.87
C LEU A 176 -8.52 12.06 1.23
N THR A 177 -8.72 12.99 2.17
CA THR A 177 -10.06 13.40 2.64
C THR A 177 -10.62 14.61 1.89
N GLY A 178 -9.86 15.20 0.96
CA GLY A 178 -10.31 16.34 0.16
C GLY A 178 -11.42 15.95 -0.82
N ALA A 179 -12.19 16.92 -1.31
CA ALA A 179 -13.39 16.69 -2.13
C ALA A 179 -13.15 15.81 -3.38
N GLU A 180 -11.93 15.82 -3.95
CA GLU A 180 -11.60 15.06 -5.16
C GLU A 180 -11.55 13.54 -4.91
N LEU A 181 -11.11 13.11 -3.72
CA LEU A 181 -11.02 11.69 -3.35
C LEU A 181 -12.12 11.29 -2.36
N ALA A 182 -12.45 12.20 -1.43
CA ALA A 182 -13.50 12.07 -0.42
C ALA A 182 -13.43 10.76 0.38
N LEU A 183 -12.22 10.31 0.71
CA LEU A 183 -12.03 9.12 1.54
C LEU A 183 -12.36 9.43 3.00
N SER A 184 -12.98 8.46 3.67
CA SER A 184 -13.28 8.48 5.10
C SER A 184 -12.52 7.35 5.80
N PHE A 185 -12.13 7.56 7.06
CA PHE A 185 -11.30 6.65 7.84
C PHE A 185 -11.92 6.42 9.21
N ASP A 186 -11.82 5.18 9.70
CA ASP A 186 -12.30 4.75 11.01
C ASP A 186 -11.24 3.89 11.75
N PRO A 187 -10.67 4.34 12.88
CA PRO A 187 -10.80 5.68 13.44
C PRO A 187 -10.22 6.75 12.50
N PRO A 188 -10.55 8.04 12.70
CA PRO A 188 -9.97 9.13 11.93
C PRO A 188 -8.42 9.14 12.01
N LEU A 189 -7.75 9.26 10.85
CA LEU A 189 -6.28 9.32 10.73
C LEU A 189 -5.63 10.54 11.42
#